data_AF-A0A1A6G0L6-F1
#
_entry.id   AF-A0A1A6G0L6-F1
#
_cell.length_a   1.000
_cell.length_b   1.000
_cell.length_c   1.000
_cell.angle_alpha   90.00
_cell.angle_beta   90.00
_cell.angle_gamma   90.00
#
_symmetry.space_group_name_H-M   'P 1'
#
loop_
_entity.id
_entity.type
_entity.pdbx_description
1 polymer ?
#
loop_
_entity_poly.entity_id
_entity_poly.type
_entity_poly.pdbx_seq_one_letter_code
_entity_poly.pdbx_strand_id
1 'polypeptide(L)'
;MMVKVRVKGFGRIGSLVVRAAFQSGKVDIVAINDPFIDFNYMVYMFQYDSTHGKFNSANIIPAAKAVGKIIPELNGKLTGMAFHVPTHNMSIVDLTCCLEKADKYNEIKKVVK
;
A
#
# COMPACT_ATOMS: atom_id res chain seq x y z
N MET A 1 5.97 19.95 10.27
CA MET A 1 6.14 18.51 10.58
C MET A 1 4.90 17.80 10.09
N MET A 2 5.04 16.75 9.27
CA MET A 2 3.92 15.98 8.74
C MET A 2 3.53 14.89 9.73
N VAL A 3 2.28 14.86 10.18
CA VAL A 3 1.82 13.87 11.17
C VAL A 3 1.47 12.57 10.47
N LYS A 4 2.12 11.47 10.84
CA LYS A 4 1.89 10.14 10.28
C LYS A 4 0.72 9.46 10.99
N VAL A 5 -0.31 9.06 10.25
CA VAL A 5 -1.54 8.49 10.80
C VAL A 5 -1.85 7.16 10.12
N ARG A 6 -2.34 6.20 10.92
CA ARG A 6 -2.90 4.93 10.42
C ARG A 6 -4.41 4.96 10.61
N VAL A 7 -5.15 4.44 9.65
CA VAL A 7 -6.60 4.37 9.70
C VAL A 7 -7.04 2.91 9.85
N LYS A 8 -7.79 2.62 10.91
CA LYS A 8 -8.44 1.33 11.10
C LYS A 8 -9.92 1.52 10.78
N GLY A 9 -10.42 0.79 9.79
CA GLY A 9 -11.76 0.93 9.26
C GLY A 9 -11.83 1.90 8.08
N PHE A 10 -12.38 1.45 6.96
CA PHE A 10 -12.48 2.20 5.70
C PHE A 10 -13.91 2.29 5.17
N GLY A 11 -14.87 2.36 6.09
CA GLY A 11 -16.25 2.72 5.80
C GLY A 11 -16.40 4.22 5.49
N ARG A 12 -17.62 4.75 5.68
CA ARG A 12 -17.94 6.15 5.41
C ARG A 12 -16.99 7.15 6.09
N ILE A 13 -16.74 6.98 7.40
CA ILE A 13 -15.89 7.89 8.17
C ILE A 13 -14.42 7.73 7.75
N GLY A 14 -13.95 6.49 7.58
CA GLY A 14 -12.56 6.20 7.19
C GLY A 14 -12.18 6.82 5.84
N SER A 15 -13.04 6.70 4.83
CA SER A 15 -12.82 7.32 3.52
C SER A 15 -12.72 8.84 3.60
N LEU A 16 -13.61 9.49 4.36
CA LEU A 16 -13.61 10.95 4.54
C LEU A 16 -12.37 11.46 5.28
N VAL A 17 -11.95 10.76 6.34
CA VAL A 17 -10.73 11.10 7.10
C VAL A 17 -9.51 11.03 6.20
N VAL A 18 -9.40 10.00 5.36
CA VAL A 18 -8.29 9.87 4.41
C VAL A 18 -8.32 10.97 3.36
N ARG A 19 -9.50 11.28 2.78
CA ARG A 19 -9.64 12.39 1.82
C ARG A 19 -9.24 13.73 2.43
N ALA A 20 -9.71 14.03 3.63
CA ALA A 20 -9.38 15.26 4.34
C ALA A 20 -7.89 15.34 4.69
N ALA A 21 -7.27 14.23 5.08
CA ALA A 21 -5.83 14.16 5.33
C ALA A 21 -5.02 14.52 4.06
N PHE A 22 -5.38 13.93 2.92
CA PHE A 22 -4.75 14.24 1.62
C PHE A 22 -4.92 15.72 1.22
N GLN A 23 -6.09 16.30 1.41
CA GLN A 23 -6.34 17.72 1.12
C GLN A 23 -5.61 18.66 2.08
N SER A 24 -5.44 18.25 3.33
CA SER A 24 -4.81 19.08 4.36
C SER A 24 -3.32 19.31 4.10
N GLY A 25 -2.64 18.37 3.44
CA GLY A 25 -1.18 18.37 3.25
C GLY A 25 -0.36 18.35 4.55
N LYS A 26 -1.01 18.14 5.70
CA LYS A 26 -0.40 18.14 7.05
C LYS A 26 -0.30 16.74 7.64
N VAL A 27 -1.04 15.80 7.06
CA VAL A 27 -1.19 14.43 7.55
C VAL A 27 -0.80 13.47 6.45
N ASP A 28 0.10 12.55 6.76
CA ASP A 28 0.53 11.47 5.88
C ASP A 28 -0.16 10.17 6.30
N ILE A 29 -1.01 9.63 5.43
CA ILE A 29 -1.75 8.40 5.68
C ILE A 29 -0.86 7.23 5.28
N VAL A 30 -0.28 6.58 6.30
CA VAL A 30 0.78 5.59 6.06
C VAL A 30 0.26 4.16 5.92
N ALA A 31 -0.96 3.89 6.41
CA ALA A 31 -1.64 2.61 6.25
C ALA A 31 -3.15 2.73 6.50
N ILE A 32 -3.90 1.90 5.81
CA ILE A 32 -5.35 1.71 5.98
C ILE A 32 -5.61 0.22 6.11
N ASN A 33 -6.31 -0.21 7.15
CA ASN A 33 -6.70 -1.61 7.34
C ASN A 33 -8.18 -1.71 7.72
N ASP A 34 -8.95 -2.48 6.94
CA ASP A 34 -10.33 -2.85 7.25
C ASP A 34 -10.53 -4.35 6.96
N PRO A 35 -10.89 -5.17 7.96
CA PRO A 35 -11.04 -6.61 7.78
C PRO A 35 -12.35 -7.01 7.08
N PHE A 36 -13.29 -6.09 6.86
CA PHE A 36 -14.62 -6.37 6.32
C PHE A 36 -14.85 -5.81 4.91
N ILE A 37 -13.96 -4.94 4.43
CA ILE A 37 -14.08 -4.25 3.15
C ILE A 37 -12.93 -4.69 2.25
N ASP A 38 -13.27 -5.18 1.05
CA ASP A 38 -12.25 -5.58 0.09
C ASP A 38 -11.53 -4.36 -0.51
N PHE A 39 -10.29 -4.57 -0.94
CA PHE A 39 -9.44 -3.50 -1.48
C PHE A 39 -10.06 -2.76 -2.67
N ASN A 40 -10.73 -3.46 -3.60
CA ASN A 40 -11.28 -2.82 -4.79
C ASN A 40 -12.46 -1.92 -4.40
N TYR A 41 -13.27 -2.36 -3.43
CA TYR A 41 -14.35 -1.55 -2.90
C TYR A 41 -13.85 -0.38 -2.06
N MET A 42 -12.74 -0.52 -1.32
CA MET A 42 -12.06 0.62 -0.70
C MET A 42 -11.62 1.64 -1.76
N VAL A 43 -10.96 1.21 -2.82
CA VAL A 43 -10.55 2.11 -3.92
C VAL A 43 -11.75 2.78 -4.56
N TYR A 44 -12.86 2.06 -4.77
CA TYR A 44 -14.10 2.62 -5.28
C TYR A 44 -14.67 3.69 -4.35
N MET A 45 -14.86 3.39 -3.06
CA MET A 45 -15.36 4.35 -2.06
C MET A 45 -14.45 5.57 -1.90
N PHE A 46 -13.14 5.37 -2.08
CA PHE A 46 -12.19 6.48 -2.02
C PHE A 46 -12.27 7.39 -3.25
N GLN A 47 -12.53 6.83 -4.44
CA GLN A 47 -12.67 7.60 -5.67
C GLN A 47 -14.05 8.22 -5.84
N TYR A 48 -15.10 7.53 -5.42
CA TYR A 48 -16.49 7.89 -5.69
C TYR A 48 -17.24 8.06 -4.37
N ASP A 49 -17.67 9.29 -4.07
CA ASP A 49 -18.54 9.61 -2.95
C ASP A 49 -19.74 10.41 -3.46
N SER A 50 -20.95 10.04 -3.06
CA SER A 50 -22.19 10.67 -3.54
C SER A 50 -22.36 12.11 -3.05
N THR A 51 -21.78 12.45 -1.90
CA THR A 51 -21.91 13.76 -1.26
C THR A 51 -20.73 14.67 -1.61
N HIS A 52 -19.52 14.12 -1.61
CA HIS A 52 -18.27 14.85 -1.85
C HIS A 52 -17.75 14.73 -3.28
N GLY A 53 -18.45 13.98 -4.13
CA GLY A 53 -18.09 13.78 -5.52
C GLY A 53 -16.83 12.93 -5.71
N LYS A 54 -16.29 13.02 -6.93
CA LYS A 54 -15.14 12.22 -7.35
C LYS A 54 -13.84 12.78 -6.78
N PHE A 55 -13.05 11.94 -6.11
CA PHE A 55 -11.75 12.31 -5.58
C PHE A 55 -10.64 12.06 -6.62
N ASN A 56 -10.03 13.13 -7.10
CA ASN A 56 -9.02 13.09 -8.16
C ASN A 56 -7.59 12.89 -7.62
N SER A 57 -7.36 11.88 -6.77
CA SER A 57 -6.00 11.50 -6.36
C SER A 57 -5.71 10.07 -6.80
N ALA A 58 -4.81 9.92 -7.77
CA ALA A 58 -4.62 8.71 -8.55
C ALA A 58 -3.74 7.62 -7.92
N ASN A 59 -3.28 7.73 -6.67
CA ASN A 59 -2.10 6.96 -6.24
C ASN A 59 -2.28 6.17 -4.91
N ILE A 60 -3.24 5.24 -4.86
CA ILE A 60 -3.14 4.09 -3.93
C ILE A 60 -2.81 2.86 -4.78
N ILE A 61 -1.53 2.65 -5.07
CA ILE A 61 -1.04 1.42 -5.68
C ILE A 61 -0.29 0.66 -4.59
N PRO A 62 -0.70 -0.57 -4.23
CA PRO A 62 0.11 -1.43 -3.37
C PRO A 62 1.52 -1.53 -3.96
N ALA A 63 2.57 -1.30 -3.17
CA ALA A 63 3.94 -1.26 -3.67
C ALA A 63 4.30 -2.49 -4.53
N ALA A 64 3.81 -3.67 -4.14
CA ALA A 64 3.96 -4.91 -4.92
C ALA A 64 3.30 -4.85 -6.32
N LYS A 65 2.11 -4.24 -6.43
CA LYS A 65 1.43 -4.06 -7.74
C LYS A 65 2.08 -2.97 -8.59
N ALA A 66 2.76 -1.99 -7.97
CA ALA A 66 3.48 -0.96 -8.69
C ALA A 66 4.70 -1.52 -9.45
N VAL A 67 5.36 -2.54 -8.91
CA VAL A 67 6.49 -3.22 -9.56
C VAL A 67 6.09 -3.76 -10.94
N GLY A 68 4.89 -4.31 -11.09
CA GLY A 68 4.37 -4.81 -12.37
C GLY A 68 4.19 -3.74 -13.46
N LYS A 69 4.11 -2.47 -13.10
CA LYS A 69 4.09 -1.36 -14.06
C LYS A 69 5.49 -0.93 -14.51
N ILE A 70 6.51 -1.18 -13.69
CA ILE A 70 7.91 -0.82 -13.95
C ILE A 70 8.62 -1.97 -14.67
N ILE A 71 8.31 -3.21 -14.28
CA ILE A 71 8.86 -4.44 -14.81
C ILE A 71 7.68 -5.27 -15.36
N PRO A 72 7.35 -5.15 -16.66
CA PRO A 72 6.15 -5.74 -17.25
C PRO A 72 6.05 -7.26 -17.07
N GLU A 73 7.18 -7.99 -17.06
CA GLU A 73 7.22 -9.44 -16.85
C GLU A 73 6.81 -9.89 -15.44
N LEU A 74 6.74 -8.95 -14.48
CA LEU A 74 6.28 -9.16 -13.10
C LEU A 74 4.83 -8.69 -12.88
N ASN A 75 4.15 -8.19 -13.92
CA ASN A 75 2.78 -7.73 -13.80
C ASN A 75 1.83 -8.87 -13.38
N GLY A 76 1.07 -8.64 -12.32
CA GLY A 76 0.18 -9.63 -11.72
C GLY A 76 0.88 -10.77 -10.95
N LYS A 77 2.22 -10.85 -10.94
CA LYS A 77 2.97 -11.91 -10.23
C LYS A 77 3.28 -11.57 -8.77
N LEU A 78 3.26 -10.29 -8.41
CA LEU A 78 3.59 -9.82 -7.07
C LEU A 78 2.35 -9.28 -6.35
N THR A 79 2.18 -9.75 -5.12
CA THR A 79 1.22 -9.20 -4.14
C THR A 79 1.96 -8.94 -2.84
N GLY A 80 1.40 -8.10 -1.98
CA GLY A 80 2.06 -7.77 -0.72
C GLY A 80 1.19 -6.94 0.20
N MET A 81 1.58 -6.95 1.47
CA MET A 81 0.99 -6.15 2.54
C MET A 81 2.08 -5.35 3.25
N ALA A 82 1.69 -4.22 3.83
CA ALA A 82 2.57 -3.41 4.66
C ALA A 82 1.94 -3.26 6.03
N PHE A 83 2.73 -3.52 7.07
CA PHE A 83 2.39 -3.22 8.44
C PHE A 83 3.45 -2.31 9.01
N HIS A 84 3.01 -1.33 9.78
CA HIS A 84 3.93 -0.42 10.44
C HIS A 84 4.18 -0.90 11.87
N VAL A 85 5.39 -0.66 12.36
CA VAL A 85 5.80 -0.89 13.75
C VAL A 85 6.20 0.46 14.37
N PRO A 86 6.17 0.63 15.70
CA PRO A 86 6.47 1.91 16.34
C PRO A 86 7.99 2.19 16.36
N THR A 87 8.59 2.42 15.19
CA THR A 87 10.00 2.77 15.01
C THR A 87 10.13 4.15 14.36
N HIS A 88 11.08 4.95 14.82
CA HIS A 88 11.25 6.35 14.39
C HIS A 88 11.62 6.48 12.90
N ASN A 89 12.43 5.55 12.40
CA ASN A 89 12.84 5.47 11.01
C ASN A 89 13.34 4.05 10.71
N MET A 90 13.54 3.73 9.43
CA MET A 90 13.80 2.39 8.87
C MET A 90 12.54 1.62 8.48
N SER A 91 12.66 0.82 7.43
CA SER A 91 11.63 -0.08 6.93
C SER A 91 12.30 -1.37 6.45
N ILE A 92 11.59 -2.48 6.56
CA ILE A 92 12.07 -3.81 6.14
C ILE A 92 11.06 -4.35 5.13
N VAL A 93 11.59 -4.98 4.07
CA VAL A 93 10.80 -5.77 3.14
C VAL A 93 11.07 -7.23 3.43
N ASP A 94 10.02 -7.98 3.78
CA ASP A 94 10.05 -9.44 3.79
C ASP A 94 9.50 -9.91 2.44
N LEU A 95 10.36 -10.56 1.64
CA LEU A 95 10.04 -11.03 0.30
C LEU A 95 10.13 -12.55 0.26
N THR A 96 8.98 -13.19 0.13
CA THR A 96 8.89 -14.60 -0.23
C THR A 96 8.50 -14.73 -1.70
N CYS A 97 9.30 -15.47 -2.47
CA CYS A 97 9.03 -15.70 -3.89
C CYS A 97 9.38 -17.15 -4.27
N CYS A 98 8.73 -17.63 -5.34
CA CYS A 98 9.09 -18.91 -5.95
C CYS A 98 10.15 -18.66 -7.02
N LEU A 99 11.28 -19.35 -6.91
CA LEU A 99 12.33 -19.32 -7.93
C LEU A 99 12.01 -20.34 -9.02
N GLU A 100 12.36 -20.02 -10.26
CA GLU A 100 12.24 -20.98 -11.37
C GLU A 100 13.18 -22.18 -11.19
N LYS A 101 14.32 -21.97 -10.54
CA LYS A 101 15.31 -22.99 -10.21
C LYS A 101 15.62 -22.94 -8.73
N ALA A 102 15.64 -24.11 -8.09
CA ALA A 102 16.03 -24.23 -6.69
C ALA A 102 17.50 -23.81 -6.55
N ASP A 103 17.77 -22.94 -5.58
CA ASP A 103 19.11 -22.42 -5.35
C ASP A 103 19.46 -22.42 -3.85
N LYS A 104 20.76 -22.43 -3.53
CA LYS A 104 21.24 -22.45 -2.15
C LYS A 104 21.33 -21.02 -1.61
N TYR A 105 21.07 -20.85 -0.31
CA TYR A 105 21.15 -19.55 0.38
C TYR A 105 22.46 -18.79 0.08
N ASN A 106 23.60 -19.48 0.07
CA ASN A 106 24.89 -18.86 -0.18
C ASN A 106 25.04 -18.31 -1.60
N GLU A 107 24.43 -18.96 -2.61
CA GLU A 107 24.49 -18.48 -3.99
C GLU A 107 23.56 -17.28 -4.17
N ILE A 108 22.34 -17.34 -3.62
CA ILE A 108 21.41 -16.19 -3.60
C ILE A 108 22.08 -14.98 -2.93
N LYS A 109 22.77 -15.18 -1.80
CA LYS A 109 23.46 -14.13 -1.07
C LYS A 109 24.62 -13.50 -1.85
N LYS A 110 25.27 -14.22 -2.77
CA LYS A 110 26.33 -13.67 -3.64
C LYS A 110 25.76 -12.75 -4.71
N VAL A 111 24.58 -13.06 -5.25
CA VAL A 111 23.93 -12.26 -6.30
C VAL A 111 23.32 -10.97 -5.73
N VAL A 112 22.84 -11.02 -4.48
CA VAL A 112 22.20 -9.88 -3.82
C VAL A 112 23.20 -8.89 -3.18
N LYS A 113 24.44 -9.32 -2.94
CA LYS A 113 25.52 -8.48 -2.37
C LYS A 113 26.28 -7.72 -3.45
#